data_AF-A0A4R9AP20-F1
#
_entry.id   AF-A0A4R9AP20-F1
#
_cell.length_a   1.000
_cell.length_b   1.000
_cell.length_c   1.000
_cell.angle_alpha   90.00
_cell.angle_beta   90.00
_cell.angle_gamma   90.00
#
_symmetry.space_group_name_H-M   'P 1'
#
loop_
_entity.id
_entity.type
_entity.pdbx_description
1 polymer ?
#
loop_
_entity_poly.entity_id
_entity_poly.type
_entity_poly.pdbx_seq_one_letter_code
_entity_poly.pdbx_strand_id
1 'polypeptide(L)'
;MLLGTSKADTVEPVRSDSVQPISGALALPRIPWEGGPAYWDNFEKAQAAGWSDPNFFPIVSWFGNFSSDAEVQYDKSLGINTYSGMWDGTPYHLFADNGVFWIGGKLNDSFTDDSANWVGRFLDDEVDGRFTPAEGQAHLQRIVDDIPNDGRFKYANFTQMVVATDLDQRVAQQYVNGYTDVVSVDMYWYTIPYCDWQPYRDAYLEPVQQSNCRTASSYGKIATGLTRQDAADGHMQPRWQWVENLNGGPPEAPPTNNINPGQLKGAVVSSIINEARGIAYFNQSLGGSCQTANAFRQSQVTPEFCGNAQVEAVKEVNAQIHALASVINTQSYEYSFGAELDTMLKSHDGYAYVFAMIDGSSVPGDRTFKLPSSVHGSSAAVVGEGRTLSIDLAGRFRDTFAEEYSYHVYRVKID
;
A
#
# COMPACT_ATOMS: atom_id res chain seq x y z
N MET A 1 -10.42 -47.10 59.64
CA MET A 1 -10.34 -45.89 58.81
C MET A 1 -9.39 -46.18 57.67
N LEU A 2 -9.94 -46.46 56.49
CA LEU A 2 -9.20 -46.83 55.29
C LEU A 2 -8.82 -45.56 54.51
N LEU A 3 -7.54 -45.41 54.19
CA LEU A 3 -7.01 -44.47 53.21
C LEU A 3 -7.00 -45.18 51.84
N GLY A 4 -7.89 -44.76 50.94
CA GLY A 4 -7.99 -45.25 49.57
C GLY A 4 -7.16 -44.39 48.62
N THR A 5 -6.30 -45.04 47.84
CA THR A 5 -5.49 -44.46 46.76
C THR A 5 -6.35 -44.28 45.50
N SER A 6 -6.39 -43.05 44.98
CA SER A 6 -7.04 -42.73 43.70
C SER A 6 -6.14 -43.13 42.53
N LYS A 7 -6.68 -43.90 41.58
CA LYS A 7 -6.06 -44.20 40.29
C LYS A 7 -5.96 -42.93 39.43
N ALA A 8 -4.89 -42.85 38.65
CA ALA A 8 -4.71 -41.85 37.60
C ALA A 8 -5.37 -42.36 36.31
N ASP A 9 -6.27 -41.56 35.74
CA ASP A 9 -6.79 -41.76 34.38
C ASP A 9 -5.90 -41.01 33.39
N THR A 10 -5.33 -41.76 32.44
CA THR A 10 -4.60 -41.26 31.27
C THR A 10 -5.57 -40.69 30.24
N VAL A 11 -5.45 -39.40 29.92
CA VAL A 11 -6.17 -38.72 28.84
C VAL A 11 -5.46 -39.02 27.52
N GLU A 12 -6.17 -39.63 26.56
CA GLU A 12 -5.70 -39.79 25.18
C GLU A 12 -5.64 -38.44 24.46
N PRO A 13 -4.63 -38.18 23.60
CA PRO A 13 -4.58 -36.97 22.81
C PRO A 13 -5.62 -37.02 21.68
N VAL A 14 -6.43 -35.96 21.58
CA VAL A 14 -7.37 -35.74 20.47
C VAL A 14 -6.56 -35.63 19.17
N ARG A 15 -6.81 -36.54 18.23
CA ARG A 15 -6.31 -36.41 16.85
C ARG A 15 -6.87 -35.12 16.24
N SER A 16 -5.99 -34.27 15.73
CA SER A 16 -6.41 -33.17 14.87
C SER A 16 -6.96 -33.76 13.57
N ASP A 17 -8.27 -33.66 13.36
CA ASP A 17 -8.86 -33.93 12.06
C ASP A 17 -8.24 -32.98 11.04
N SER A 18 -7.62 -33.57 10.03
CA SER A 18 -7.04 -32.87 8.89
C SER A 18 -8.15 -32.16 8.12
N VAL A 19 -8.25 -30.84 8.29
CA VAL A 19 -9.03 -29.99 7.40
C VAL A 19 -8.42 -30.11 6.01
N GLN A 20 -9.15 -30.73 5.08
CA GLN A 20 -8.76 -30.75 3.68
C GLN A 20 -8.71 -29.29 3.18
N PRO A 21 -7.61 -28.85 2.55
CA PRO A 21 -7.55 -27.51 2.00
C PRO A 21 -8.68 -27.33 0.97
N ILE A 22 -9.40 -26.21 1.09
CA ILE A 22 -10.35 -25.76 0.07
C ILE A 22 -9.59 -25.74 -1.26
N SER A 23 -10.19 -26.29 -2.32
CA SER A 23 -9.59 -26.31 -3.66
C SER A 23 -9.02 -24.92 -4.02
N GLY A 24 -7.72 -24.84 -4.30
CA GLY A 24 -7.02 -23.59 -4.62
C GLY A 24 -6.35 -22.87 -3.43
N ALA A 25 -6.42 -23.39 -2.21
CA ALA A 25 -5.64 -22.90 -1.08
C ALA A 25 -4.28 -23.60 -0.97
N LEU A 26 -3.23 -22.85 -0.65
CA LEU A 26 -1.89 -23.39 -0.39
C LEU A 26 -1.79 -23.87 1.06
N ALA A 27 -1.11 -25.00 1.28
CA ALA A 27 -0.87 -25.52 2.62
C ALA A 27 0.33 -24.80 3.29
N LEU A 28 0.17 -23.49 3.53
CA LEU A 28 1.20 -22.59 4.09
C LEU A 28 0.61 -21.69 5.19
N PRO A 29 1.44 -21.19 6.12
CA PRO A 29 1.02 -20.14 7.06
C PRO A 29 0.56 -18.89 6.32
N ARG A 30 -0.31 -18.10 6.97
CA ARG A 30 -0.84 -16.85 6.45
C ARG A 30 -0.19 -15.67 7.17
N ILE A 31 0.04 -14.59 6.44
CA ILE A 31 0.47 -13.32 7.02
C ILE A 31 -0.71 -12.69 7.80
N PRO A 32 -0.49 -12.12 9.00
CA PRO A 32 -1.50 -11.35 9.72
C PRO A 32 -2.17 -10.29 8.83
N TRP A 33 -3.46 -10.07 9.03
CA TRP A 33 -4.29 -9.34 8.08
C TRP A 33 -5.50 -8.68 8.78
N GLU A 34 -5.81 -7.42 8.42
CA GLU A 34 -6.99 -6.65 8.82
C GLU A 34 -8.37 -7.20 8.40
N GLY A 35 -8.49 -8.05 7.37
CA GLY A 35 -9.78 -8.59 6.86
C GLY A 35 -10.16 -8.17 5.43
N GLY A 36 -9.43 -7.24 4.80
CA GLY A 36 -9.37 -7.03 3.35
C GLY A 36 -10.66 -6.45 2.84
N PRO A 37 -11.31 -6.96 1.78
CA PRO A 37 -12.60 -6.43 1.37
C PRO A 37 -13.64 -6.42 2.51
N ALA A 38 -13.68 -7.47 3.34
CA ALA A 38 -14.60 -7.56 4.48
C ALA A 38 -14.27 -6.57 5.62
N TYR A 39 -13.05 -5.98 5.65
CA TYR A 39 -12.72 -4.93 6.61
C TYR A 39 -13.63 -3.72 6.45
N TRP A 40 -14.01 -3.39 5.22
CA TRP A 40 -14.84 -2.21 4.92
C TRP A 40 -16.29 -2.37 5.37
N ASP A 41 -16.74 -3.58 5.70
CA ASP A 41 -18.08 -3.82 6.26
C ASP A 41 -18.25 -3.24 7.68
N ASN A 42 -17.15 -2.85 8.34
CA ASN A 42 -17.19 -2.15 9.63
C ASN A 42 -17.66 -0.69 9.51
N PHE A 43 -17.69 -0.13 8.30
CA PHE A 43 -18.00 1.28 8.04
C PHE A 43 -19.18 1.39 7.08
N GLU A 44 -20.36 1.74 7.60
CA GLU A 44 -21.62 1.81 6.84
C GLU A 44 -21.46 2.56 5.50
N LYS A 45 -20.75 3.70 5.49
CA LYS A 45 -20.59 4.52 4.29
C LYS A 45 -19.64 3.88 3.27
N ALA A 46 -18.56 3.25 3.70
CA ALA A 46 -17.64 2.55 2.79
C ALA A 46 -18.29 1.27 2.22
N GLN A 47 -18.97 0.49 3.07
CA GLN A 47 -19.73 -0.68 2.65
C GLN A 47 -20.80 -0.32 1.60
N ALA A 48 -21.63 0.69 1.88
CA ALA A 48 -22.68 1.12 0.96
C ALA A 48 -22.11 1.66 -0.37
N ALA A 49 -20.90 2.21 -0.35
CA ALA A 49 -20.17 2.67 -1.51
C ALA A 49 -19.49 1.54 -2.32
N GLY A 50 -19.57 0.28 -1.85
CA GLY A 50 -19.02 -0.88 -2.52
C GLY A 50 -17.53 -1.15 -2.25
N TRP A 51 -16.95 -0.58 -1.19
CA TRP A 51 -15.54 -0.78 -0.85
C TRP A 51 -15.22 -2.23 -0.43
N SER A 52 -16.24 -3.03 -0.07
CA SER A 52 -16.11 -4.46 0.18
C SER A 52 -16.15 -5.34 -1.08
N ASP A 53 -16.20 -4.76 -2.28
CA ASP A 53 -16.00 -5.50 -3.53
C ASP A 53 -14.52 -5.98 -3.61
N PRO A 54 -14.24 -7.27 -3.79
CA PRO A 54 -12.87 -7.76 -3.94
C PRO A 54 -12.12 -7.16 -5.14
N ASN A 55 -12.81 -6.58 -6.12
CA ASN A 55 -12.20 -5.88 -7.25
C ASN A 55 -11.89 -4.40 -6.97
N PHE A 56 -12.22 -3.89 -5.78
CA PHE A 56 -11.93 -2.51 -5.41
C PHE A 56 -10.56 -2.42 -4.70
N PHE A 57 -9.65 -1.62 -5.25
CA PHE A 57 -8.40 -1.25 -4.60
C PHE A 57 -8.32 0.30 -4.51
N PRO A 58 -8.16 0.91 -3.32
CA PRO A 58 -8.06 2.36 -3.19
C PRO A 58 -6.82 2.92 -3.89
N ILE A 59 -7.04 3.83 -4.84
CA ILE A 59 -5.98 4.60 -5.51
C ILE A 59 -6.32 6.08 -5.38
N VAL A 60 -5.57 6.77 -4.52
CA VAL A 60 -5.87 8.09 -4.00
C VAL A 60 -5.02 9.16 -4.69
N SER A 61 -5.63 10.27 -5.10
CA SER A 61 -4.90 11.49 -5.45
C SER A 61 -4.92 12.46 -4.25
N TRP A 62 -3.74 12.76 -3.70
CA TRP A 62 -3.57 13.82 -2.70
C TRP A 62 -3.52 15.19 -3.36
N PHE A 63 -4.30 16.15 -2.86
CA PHE A 63 -4.52 17.45 -3.52
C PHE A 63 -4.96 17.30 -4.98
N GLY A 64 -5.80 16.30 -5.25
CA GLY A 64 -6.29 15.93 -6.58
C GLY A 64 -7.37 16.86 -7.13
N ASN A 65 -7.22 18.18 -6.97
CA ASN A 65 -8.23 19.16 -7.36
C ASN A 65 -8.71 18.98 -8.82
N PHE A 66 -10.03 19.04 -8.98
CA PHE A 66 -10.75 19.08 -10.25
C PHE A 66 -11.98 19.98 -10.11
N SER A 67 -12.52 20.44 -11.23
CA SER A 67 -13.62 21.40 -11.33
C SER A 67 -14.67 21.02 -12.38
N SER A 68 -14.46 19.93 -13.11
CA SER A 68 -15.35 19.47 -14.18
C SER A 68 -15.32 17.94 -14.35
N ASP A 69 -16.37 17.37 -14.93
CA ASP A 69 -16.42 15.94 -15.26
C ASP A 69 -15.26 15.52 -16.16
N ALA A 70 -14.84 16.37 -17.11
CA ALA A 70 -13.73 16.07 -18.00
C ALA A 70 -12.40 15.87 -17.27
N GLU A 71 -12.17 16.61 -16.18
CA GLU A 71 -10.99 16.45 -15.33
C GLU A 71 -11.08 15.18 -14.47
N VAL A 72 -12.26 14.85 -13.95
CA VAL A 72 -12.47 13.58 -13.23
C VAL A 72 -12.30 12.37 -14.15
N GLN A 73 -12.85 12.43 -15.37
CA GLN A 73 -12.70 11.36 -16.36
C GLN A 73 -11.25 11.19 -16.81
N TYR A 74 -10.47 12.28 -16.89
CA TYR A 74 -9.03 12.18 -17.13
C TYR A 74 -8.33 11.40 -16.02
N ASP A 75 -8.58 11.74 -14.75
CA ASP A 75 -8.01 11.01 -13.62
C ASP A 75 -8.42 9.54 -13.56
N LYS A 76 -9.70 9.25 -13.86
CA LYS A 76 -10.18 7.87 -13.97
C LYS A 76 -9.45 7.12 -15.07
N SER A 77 -9.09 7.78 -16.17
CA SER A 77 -8.28 7.17 -17.23
C SER A 77 -6.86 6.83 -16.78
N LEU A 78 -6.38 7.46 -15.70
CA LEU A 78 -5.14 7.13 -15.00
C LEU A 78 -5.34 6.06 -13.90
N GLY A 79 -6.57 5.60 -13.69
CA GLY A 79 -6.93 4.62 -12.66
C GLY A 79 -7.16 5.20 -11.27
N ILE A 80 -7.22 6.53 -11.10
CA ILE A 80 -7.57 7.16 -9.83
C ILE A 80 -9.06 6.94 -9.55
N ASN A 81 -9.39 6.54 -8.32
CA ASN A 81 -10.78 6.31 -7.90
C ASN A 81 -11.16 7.05 -6.62
N THR A 82 -10.20 7.63 -5.91
CA THR A 82 -10.40 8.25 -4.60
C THR A 82 -9.58 9.53 -4.48
N TYR A 83 -10.05 10.47 -3.67
CA TYR A 83 -9.42 11.78 -3.47
C TYR A 83 -9.33 12.13 -2.00
N SER A 84 -8.24 12.81 -1.63
CA SER A 84 -8.05 13.49 -0.34
C SER A 84 -7.35 14.83 -0.58
N GLY A 85 -7.65 15.83 0.25
CA GLY A 85 -7.23 17.22 0.03
C GLY A 85 -7.88 17.83 -1.21
N MET A 86 -8.96 18.59 -1.03
CA MET A 86 -9.70 19.22 -2.14
C MET A 86 -10.02 20.67 -1.82
N TRP A 87 -10.18 21.48 -2.86
CA TRP A 87 -10.72 22.83 -2.74
C TRP A 87 -12.16 22.77 -2.20
N ASP A 88 -12.45 23.58 -1.18
CA ASP A 88 -13.74 23.65 -0.49
C ASP A 88 -14.91 23.98 -1.43
N GLY A 89 -14.67 24.66 -2.54
CA GLY A 89 -15.67 24.94 -3.57
C GLY A 89 -16.05 23.76 -4.49
N THR A 90 -15.40 22.60 -4.37
CA THR A 90 -15.67 21.45 -5.26
C THR A 90 -17.06 20.87 -4.99
N PRO A 91 -17.99 20.86 -5.96
CA PRO A 91 -19.35 20.40 -5.73
C PRO A 91 -19.44 18.86 -5.71
N TYR A 92 -20.31 18.32 -4.85
CA TYR A 92 -20.48 16.88 -4.63
C TYR A 92 -20.85 16.10 -5.91
N HIS A 93 -21.61 16.70 -6.84
CA HIS A 93 -22.04 16.01 -8.06
C HIS A 93 -20.84 15.49 -8.89
N LEU A 94 -19.69 16.17 -8.86
CA LEU A 94 -18.50 15.69 -9.57
C LEU A 94 -17.97 14.36 -9.01
N PHE A 95 -18.20 14.07 -7.73
CA PHE A 95 -17.87 12.76 -7.15
C PHE A 95 -18.93 11.72 -7.53
N ALA A 96 -20.21 12.07 -7.34
CA ALA A 96 -21.33 11.17 -7.55
C ALA A 96 -21.49 10.75 -9.02
N ASP A 97 -21.50 11.72 -9.94
CA ASP A 97 -21.76 11.49 -11.37
C ASP A 97 -20.61 10.71 -12.04
N ASN A 98 -19.40 10.79 -11.48
CA ASN A 98 -18.23 10.11 -11.99
C ASN A 98 -17.90 8.82 -11.23
N GLY A 99 -18.60 8.50 -10.14
CA GLY A 99 -18.37 7.29 -9.34
C GLY A 99 -16.96 7.24 -8.73
N VAL A 100 -16.48 8.37 -8.20
CA VAL A 100 -15.22 8.48 -7.47
C VAL A 100 -15.47 8.84 -6.01
N PHE A 101 -14.51 8.56 -5.13
CA PHE A 101 -14.71 8.65 -3.69
C PHE A 101 -13.97 9.83 -3.05
N TRP A 102 -14.55 10.35 -1.97
CA TRP A 102 -13.99 11.43 -1.16
C TRP A 102 -13.65 10.94 0.25
N ILE A 103 -12.44 11.27 0.70
CA ILE A 103 -11.99 11.11 2.08
C ILE A 103 -11.58 12.47 2.60
N GLY A 104 -12.33 12.98 3.58
CA GLY A 104 -12.08 14.32 4.12
C GLY A 104 -13.25 14.89 4.90
N GLY A 105 -13.15 16.18 5.21
CA GLY A 105 -14.25 16.94 5.81
C GLY A 105 -15.37 17.24 4.80
N LYS A 106 -16.47 17.80 5.30
CA LYS A 106 -17.51 18.39 4.45
C LYS A 106 -16.90 19.59 3.71
N LEU A 107 -16.85 19.55 2.38
CA LEU A 107 -16.25 20.64 1.59
C LEU A 107 -17.15 21.89 1.55
N ASN A 108 -18.43 21.70 1.26
CA ASN A 108 -19.43 22.77 1.15
C ASN A 108 -20.85 22.19 1.31
N ASP A 109 -21.89 23.03 1.15
CA ASP A 109 -23.29 22.66 1.34
C ASP A 109 -23.86 21.66 0.33
N SER A 110 -23.17 21.37 -0.77
CA SER A 110 -23.57 20.29 -1.68
C SER A 110 -23.30 18.88 -1.12
N PHE A 111 -22.46 18.77 -0.09
CA PHE A 111 -22.26 17.54 0.67
C PHE A 111 -23.30 17.45 1.78
N THR A 112 -24.01 16.33 1.80
CA THR A 112 -25.00 15.99 2.83
C THR A 112 -24.57 14.70 3.55
N ASP A 113 -25.19 14.38 4.67
CA ASP A 113 -24.84 13.15 5.40
C ASP A 113 -25.12 11.87 4.57
N ASP A 114 -26.02 11.98 3.60
CA ASP A 114 -26.41 10.93 2.64
C ASP A 114 -25.53 10.89 1.37
N SER A 115 -24.49 11.73 1.27
CA SER A 115 -23.53 11.70 0.17
C SER A 115 -22.76 10.36 0.14
N ALA A 116 -23.25 9.41 -0.67
CA ALA A 116 -22.74 8.04 -0.77
C ALA A 116 -21.26 7.93 -1.17
N ASN A 117 -20.76 8.86 -1.99
CA ASN A 117 -19.35 8.87 -2.41
C ASN A 117 -18.41 9.47 -1.36
N TRP A 118 -18.93 9.98 -0.24
CA TRP A 118 -18.14 10.45 0.88
C TRP A 118 -18.01 9.35 1.93
N VAL A 119 -16.89 8.64 1.88
CA VAL A 119 -16.71 7.33 2.54
C VAL A 119 -15.85 7.38 3.80
N GLY A 120 -15.00 8.40 3.92
CA GLY A 120 -14.04 8.53 5.01
C GLY A 120 -13.80 9.96 5.45
N ARG A 121 -13.20 10.11 6.63
CA ARG A 121 -12.76 11.37 7.23
C ARG A 121 -11.24 11.40 7.24
N PHE A 122 -10.66 12.37 6.55
CA PHE A 122 -9.25 12.68 6.71
C PHE A 122 -9.06 13.45 8.01
N LEU A 123 -8.26 12.92 8.92
CA LEU A 123 -7.96 13.56 10.20
C LEU A 123 -7.00 14.71 9.96
N ASP A 124 -5.79 14.41 9.48
CA ASP A 124 -4.80 15.40 9.10
C ASP A 124 -3.58 14.73 8.44
N ASP A 125 -2.67 15.56 7.92
CA ASP A 125 -1.44 15.17 7.23
C ASP A 125 -0.19 15.48 8.08
N GLU A 126 0.76 14.55 8.16
CA GLU A 126 2.09 14.75 8.77
C GLU A 126 2.06 15.34 10.20
N VAL A 127 1.07 14.98 11.02
CA VAL A 127 0.90 15.54 12.38
C VAL A 127 2.12 15.29 13.26
N ASP A 128 2.74 14.12 13.08
CA ASP A 128 3.95 13.68 13.78
C ASP A 128 5.20 14.51 13.42
N GLY A 129 5.22 15.15 12.25
CA GLY A 129 6.30 16.06 11.82
C GLY A 129 6.02 17.55 12.07
N ARG A 130 4.75 17.95 12.18
CA ARG A 130 4.35 19.37 12.34
C ARG A 130 4.19 19.82 13.79
N PHE A 131 4.01 18.90 14.74
CA PHE A 131 3.77 19.20 16.15
C PHE A 131 4.77 18.49 17.07
N THR A 132 4.91 18.96 18.32
CA THR A 132 5.51 18.09 19.34
C THR A 132 4.61 16.87 19.58
N PRO A 133 5.15 15.73 20.06
CA PRO A 133 4.36 14.52 20.31
C PRO A 133 3.06 14.75 21.11
N ALA A 134 3.12 15.51 22.19
CA ALA A 134 1.96 15.77 23.04
C ALA A 134 0.91 16.66 22.34
N GLU A 135 1.36 17.68 21.60
CA GLU A 135 0.48 18.58 20.87
C GLU A 135 -0.19 17.89 19.68
N GLY A 136 0.55 17.06 18.93
CA GLY A 136 0.03 16.32 17.78
C GLY A 136 -1.00 15.27 18.19
N GLN A 137 -0.76 14.53 19.27
CA GLN A 137 -1.74 13.60 19.85
C GLN A 137 -3.00 14.32 20.35
N ALA A 138 -2.84 15.44 21.08
CA ALA A 138 -3.97 16.25 21.51
C ALA A 138 -4.73 16.89 20.33
N HIS A 139 -4.06 17.16 19.22
CA HIS A 139 -4.67 17.64 17.98
C HIS A 139 -5.53 16.56 17.33
N LEU A 140 -4.98 15.37 17.10
CA LEU A 140 -5.75 14.24 16.54
C LEU A 140 -6.92 13.85 17.44
N GLN A 141 -6.73 13.81 18.76
CA GLN A 141 -7.83 13.51 19.69
C GLN A 141 -8.98 14.51 19.56
N ARG A 142 -8.67 15.83 19.47
CA ARG A 142 -9.72 16.85 19.26
C ARG A 142 -10.48 16.63 17.97
N ILE A 143 -9.78 16.32 16.87
CA ILE A 143 -10.43 16.03 15.59
C ILE A 143 -11.32 14.78 15.71
N VAL A 144 -10.84 13.72 16.35
CA VAL A 144 -11.61 12.50 16.59
C VAL A 144 -12.85 12.77 17.43
N ASP A 145 -12.75 13.60 18.46
CA ASP A 145 -13.86 13.97 19.35
C ASP A 145 -14.91 14.84 18.64
N ASP A 146 -14.49 15.66 17.67
CA ASP A 146 -15.37 16.54 16.88
C ASP A 146 -16.05 15.83 15.69
N ILE A 147 -15.53 14.67 15.25
CA ILE A 147 -16.11 13.90 14.15
C ILE A 147 -17.35 13.13 14.64
N PRO A 148 -18.51 13.26 13.97
CA PRO A 148 -19.69 12.47 14.31
C PRO A 148 -19.45 10.99 14.01
N ASN A 149 -20.01 10.11 14.85
CA ASN A 149 -20.05 8.68 14.57
C ASN A 149 -21.14 8.38 13.52
N ASP A 150 -20.81 8.64 12.24
CA ASP A 150 -21.74 8.59 11.10
C ASP A 150 -21.45 7.43 10.12
N GLY A 151 -20.66 6.45 10.56
CA GLY A 151 -20.32 5.26 9.79
C GLY A 151 -19.20 5.44 8.76
N ARG A 152 -18.49 6.58 8.77
CA ARG A 152 -17.27 6.81 7.97
C ARG A 152 -16.02 6.37 8.72
N PHE A 153 -15.05 5.80 8.01
CA PHE A 153 -13.74 5.48 8.58
C PHE A 153 -12.87 6.74 8.75
N LYS A 154 -11.88 6.67 9.63
CA LYS A 154 -10.90 7.73 9.89
C LYS A 154 -9.56 7.40 9.25
N TYR A 155 -8.98 8.36 8.54
CA TYR A 155 -7.72 8.21 7.84
C TYR A 155 -6.75 9.34 8.23
N ALA A 156 -5.50 9.01 8.55
CA ALA A 156 -4.43 9.99 8.68
C ALA A 156 -3.18 9.54 7.92
N ASN A 157 -2.41 10.52 7.43
CA ASN A 157 -1.08 10.30 6.90
C ASN A 157 -0.04 10.84 7.90
N PHE A 158 1.07 10.12 8.03
CA PHE A 158 2.18 10.47 8.90
C PHE A 158 3.48 10.55 8.11
N THR A 159 4.43 11.32 8.62
CA THR A 159 5.79 11.32 8.08
C THR A 159 6.48 9.99 8.38
N GLN A 160 7.68 9.80 7.82
CA GLN A 160 8.56 8.68 8.17
C GLN A 160 8.89 8.56 9.67
N MET A 161 8.62 9.56 10.52
CA MET A 161 8.95 9.51 11.94
C MET A 161 8.24 8.38 12.70
N VAL A 162 7.01 8.02 12.32
CA VAL A 162 6.29 6.90 12.98
C VAL A 162 6.92 5.53 12.70
N VAL A 163 7.73 5.40 11.65
CA VAL A 163 8.48 4.18 11.30
C VAL A 163 9.99 4.33 11.49
N ALA A 164 10.40 5.43 12.12
CA ALA A 164 11.77 5.69 12.51
C ALA A 164 12.05 5.30 13.97
N THR A 165 13.33 5.30 14.33
CA THR A 165 13.86 5.02 15.67
C THR A 165 14.02 6.28 16.52
N ASP A 166 13.86 7.46 15.91
CA ASP A 166 13.99 8.75 16.59
C ASP A 166 12.82 9.10 17.49
N LEU A 167 11.62 8.76 17.03
CA LEU A 167 10.41 8.93 17.82
C LEU A 167 10.31 7.80 18.86
N ASP A 168 9.90 8.14 20.08
CA ASP A 168 9.59 7.12 21.07
C ASP A 168 8.56 6.14 20.50
N GLN A 169 8.84 4.84 20.59
CA GLN A 169 8.04 3.84 19.89
C GLN A 169 6.61 3.76 20.42
N ARG A 170 6.37 4.07 21.70
CA ARG A 170 4.99 4.13 22.23
C ARG A 170 4.25 5.33 21.68
N VAL A 171 4.96 6.45 21.48
CA VAL A 171 4.39 7.64 20.82
C VAL A 171 4.05 7.34 19.36
N ALA A 172 4.95 6.70 18.63
CA ALA A 172 4.72 6.28 17.25
C ALA A 172 3.51 5.34 17.15
N GLN A 173 3.43 4.32 18.01
CA GLN A 173 2.30 3.39 18.08
C GLN A 173 0.99 4.10 18.42
N GLN A 174 1.02 5.09 19.32
CA GLN A 174 -0.17 5.89 19.63
C GLN A 174 -0.65 6.69 18.41
N TYR A 175 0.25 7.21 17.57
CA TYR A 175 -0.16 7.85 16.31
C TYR A 175 -0.81 6.86 15.35
N VAL A 176 -0.17 5.70 15.14
CA VAL A 176 -0.62 4.69 14.17
C VAL A 176 -1.92 3.99 14.60
N ASN A 177 -2.10 3.72 15.91
CA ASN A 177 -3.18 2.85 16.39
C ASN A 177 -4.23 3.57 17.23
N GLY A 178 -3.94 4.79 17.68
CA GLY A 178 -4.79 5.48 18.66
C GLY A 178 -6.00 6.22 18.06
N TYR A 179 -5.97 6.53 16.76
CA TYR A 179 -6.89 7.51 16.17
C TYR A 179 -7.53 7.08 14.84
N THR A 180 -6.87 6.19 14.11
CA THR A 180 -7.19 5.88 12.72
C THR A 180 -7.82 4.51 12.54
N ASP A 181 -8.60 4.39 11.47
CA ASP A 181 -9.08 3.12 10.90
C ASP A 181 -8.31 2.78 9.61
N VAL A 182 -7.60 3.74 9.04
CA VAL A 182 -6.70 3.57 7.90
C VAL A 182 -5.50 4.46 8.17
N VAL A 183 -4.30 3.96 7.93
CA VAL A 183 -3.07 4.71 8.19
C VAL A 183 -2.18 4.72 6.97
N SER A 184 -1.45 5.80 6.76
CA SER A 184 -0.38 5.82 5.77
C SER A 184 0.86 6.51 6.28
N VAL A 185 1.94 6.28 5.55
CA VAL A 185 3.20 6.98 5.73
C VAL A 185 3.68 7.51 4.39
N ASP A 186 4.26 8.70 4.39
CA ASP A 186 4.94 9.25 3.23
C ASP A 186 6.45 9.36 3.41
N MET A 187 7.14 8.88 2.37
CA MET A 187 8.60 8.88 2.30
C MET A 187 9.02 8.71 0.83
N TYR A 188 9.51 9.79 0.24
CA TYR A 188 9.80 9.90 -1.20
C TYR A 188 11.26 9.50 -1.49
N TRP A 189 11.58 8.22 -1.35
CA TRP A 189 12.96 7.72 -1.35
C TRP A 189 13.77 8.07 -2.60
N TYR A 190 13.14 8.12 -3.77
CA TYR A 190 13.86 8.46 -5.00
C TYR A 190 14.28 9.92 -5.05
N THR A 191 13.56 10.82 -4.38
CA THR A 191 13.80 12.26 -4.51
C THR A 191 14.27 12.95 -3.23
N ILE A 192 14.11 12.32 -2.07
CA ILE A 192 14.49 12.92 -0.77
C ILE A 192 16.01 13.14 -0.70
N PRO A 193 16.52 14.31 -0.24
CA PRO A 193 17.96 14.56 -0.16
C PRO A 193 18.70 13.69 0.86
N TYR A 194 17.98 13.09 1.82
CA TYR A 194 18.52 12.30 2.91
C TYR A 194 19.47 11.17 2.47
N CYS A 195 19.23 10.53 1.32
CA CYS A 195 20.10 9.46 0.81
C CYS A 195 21.52 9.93 0.49
N ASP A 196 21.73 11.22 0.22
CA ASP A 196 23.03 11.78 -0.15
C ASP A 196 23.78 12.38 1.06
N TRP A 197 23.17 12.39 2.25
CA TRP A 197 23.77 13.00 3.43
C TRP A 197 25.04 12.28 3.88
N GLN A 198 25.99 13.07 4.39
CA GLN A 198 27.25 12.60 4.94
C GLN A 198 27.49 13.28 6.29
N PRO A 199 27.53 12.52 7.42
CA PRO A 199 27.35 11.08 7.49
C PRO A 199 25.89 10.65 7.22
N TYR A 200 25.72 9.51 6.55
CA TYR A 200 24.42 8.83 6.45
C TYR A 200 24.03 8.23 7.79
N ARG A 201 22.74 8.31 8.13
CA ARG A 201 22.25 7.88 9.43
C ARG A 201 21.01 7.00 9.28
N ASP A 202 21.20 5.69 9.16
CA ASP A 202 20.11 4.72 9.19
C ASP A 202 19.34 4.81 10.52
N ALA A 203 18.11 5.33 10.43
CA ALA A 203 17.27 5.64 11.59
C ALA A 203 15.90 4.95 11.49
N TYR A 204 15.76 3.89 10.71
CA TYR A 204 14.47 3.24 10.43
C TYR A 204 14.32 1.89 11.14
N LEU A 205 13.08 1.49 11.43
CA LEU A 205 12.79 0.18 12.02
C LEU A 205 13.19 -0.99 11.10
N GLU A 206 13.09 -0.77 9.80
CA GLU A 206 13.64 -1.63 8.77
C GLU A 206 14.87 -0.95 8.16
N PRO A 207 16.08 -1.54 8.29
CA PRO A 207 17.31 -0.91 7.85
C PRO A 207 17.31 -0.54 6.37
N VAL A 208 17.57 0.73 6.06
CA VAL A 208 17.80 1.21 4.69
C VAL A 208 19.27 1.59 4.60
N GLN A 209 20.03 0.90 3.73
CA GLN A 209 21.45 1.18 3.60
C GLN A 209 21.63 2.35 2.65
N GLN A 210 22.65 3.18 2.85
CA GLN A 210 22.90 4.31 1.95
C GLN A 210 23.03 3.86 0.48
N SER A 211 23.70 2.73 0.24
CA SER A 211 23.94 2.16 -1.08
C SER A 211 22.66 1.76 -1.83
N ASN A 212 21.56 1.47 -1.12
CA ASN A 212 20.27 1.10 -1.71
C ASN A 212 19.14 2.05 -1.29
N CYS A 213 19.47 3.23 -0.76
CA CYS A 213 18.50 4.18 -0.25
C CYS A 213 17.53 4.65 -1.35
N ARG A 214 18.04 4.92 -2.56
CA ARG A 214 17.24 5.29 -3.75
C ARG A 214 16.85 4.07 -4.58
N THR A 215 16.09 3.16 -3.99
CA THR A 215 15.57 1.96 -4.68
C THR A 215 14.11 1.73 -4.33
N ALA A 216 13.43 0.93 -5.15
CA ALA A 216 12.05 0.56 -4.92
C ALA A 216 11.89 -0.18 -3.59
N SER A 217 12.88 -1.00 -3.22
CA SER A 217 12.91 -1.76 -1.97
C SER A 217 12.76 -0.91 -0.71
N SER A 218 13.18 0.37 -0.75
CA SER A 218 13.04 1.28 0.39
C SER A 218 11.56 1.59 0.70
N TYR A 219 10.68 1.62 -0.30
CA TYR A 219 9.23 1.80 -0.08
C TYR A 219 8.64 0.57 0.61
N GLY A 220 9.04 -0.64 0.19
CA GLY A 220 8.66 -1.88 0.84
C GLY A 220 9.11 -1.97 2.30
N LYS A 221 10.32 -1.52 2.61
CA LYS A 221 10.84 -1.44 3.98
C LYS A 221 10.04 -0.50 4.87
N ILE A 222 9.61 0.64 4.33
CA ILE A 222 8.76 1.57 5.06
C ILE A 222 7.36 0.98 5.31
N ALA A 223 6.76 0.31 4.33
CA ALA A 223 5.50 -0.41 4.51
C ALA A 223 5.61 -1.54 5.57
N THR A 224 6.74 -2.25 5.60
CA THR A 224 7.03 -3.25 6.65
C THR A 224 7.23 -2.61 8.02
N GLY A 225 7.92 -1.46 8.10
CA GLY A 225 8.03 -0.67 9.32
C GLY A 225 6.67 -0.24 9.86
N LEU A 226 5.78 0.23 8.97
CA LEU A 226 4.41 0.61 9.33
C LEU A 226 3.60 -0.61 9.79
N THR A 227 3.79 -1.77 9.15
CA THR A 227 3.21 -3.04 9.58
C THR A 227 3.59 -3.41 11.01
N ARG A 228 4.85 -3.20 11.39
CA ARG A 228 5.32 -3.46 12.77
C ARG A 228 4.65 -2.55 13.79
N GLN A 229 4.42 -1.28 13.45
CA GLN A 229 3.74 -0.34 14.36
C GLN A 229 2.25 -0.64 14.47
N ASP A 230 1.59 -0.87 13.34
CA ASP A 230 0.18 -1.24 13.26
C ASP A 230 -0.11 -2.48 14.11
N ALA A 231 0.69 -3.54 13.98
CA ALA A 231 0.48 -4.78 14.73
C ALA A 231 0.74 -4.69 16.25
N ALA A 232 1.22 -3.55 16.78
CA ALA A 232 1.70 -3.44 18.15
C ALA A 232 0.59 -3.59 19.22
N ASP A 233 -0.67 -3.31 18.89
CA ASP A 233 -1.80 -3.47 19.79
C ASP A 233 -2.60 -4.77 19.55
N GLY A 234 -2.19 -5.57 18.57
CA GLY A 234 -2.86 -6.82 18.18
C GLY A 234 -4.08 -6.63 17.27
N HIS A 235 -4.41 -5.39 16.90
CA HIS A 235 -5.39 -5.04 15.88
C HIS A 235 -4.65 -4.58 14.62
N MET A 236 -5.27 -4.77 13.45
CA MET A 236 -4.67 -4.37 12.18
C MET A 236 -5.66 -3.53 11.41
N GLN A 237 -5.14 -2.55 10.70
CA GLN A 237 -5.91 -1.68 9.83
C GLN A 237 -5.31 -1.65 8.42
N PRO A 238 -6.06 -1.25 7.38
CA PRO A 238 -5.50 -0.99 6.06
C PRO A 238 -4.39 0.05 6.14
N ARG A 239 -3.21 -0.33 5.65
CA ARG A 239 -2.05 0.57 5.54
C ARG A 239 -1.88 0.98 4.10
N TRP A 240 -1.79 2.27 3.84
CA TRP A 240 -1.52 2.81 2.51
C TRP A 240 -0.10 3.36 2.42
N GLN A 241 0.44 3.37 1.22
CA GLN A 241 1.75 3.95 0.96
C GLN A 241 1.62 5.16 0.05
N TRP A 242 2.33 6.23 0.40
CA TRP A 242 2.45 7.38 -0.49
C TRP A 242 3.63 7.22 -1.44
N VAL A 243 3.42 7.59 -2.70
CA VAL A 243 4.42 7.60 -3.77
C VAL A 243 4.38 8.94 -4.49
N GLU A 244 5.54 9.53 -4.74
CA GLU A 244 5.65 10.77 -5.49
C GLU A 244 5.36 10.56 -6.99
N ASN A 245 4.61 11.49 -7.59
CA ASN A 245 4.45 11.49 -9.05
C ASN A 245 5.69 12.07 -9.77
N LEU A 246 6.42 12.97 -9.12
CA LEU A 246 7.60 13.62 -9.68
C LEU A 246 8.67 13.74 -8.61
N ASN A 247 8.47 14.61 -7.63
CA ASN A 247 9.33 14.72 -6.48
C ASN A 247 8.51 15.04 -5.24
N GLY A 248 9.04 14.63 -4.10
CA GLY A 248 8.58 15.05 -2.79
C GLY A 248 9.75 15.45 -1.91
N GLY A 249 9.42 16.07 -0.78
CA GLY A 249 10.38 16.55 0.20
C GLY A 249 10.12 18.00 0.63
N PRO A 250 10.74 18.43 1.74
CA PRO A 250 10.52 19.75 2.32
C PRO A 250 11.02 20.86 1.37
N PRO A 251 10.31 22.00 1.26
CA PRO A 251 10.74 23.13 0.44
C PRO A 251 12.16 23.63 0.76
N GLU A 252 12.62 23.45 2.00
CA GLU A 252 13.90 23.91 2.51
C GLU A 252 15.09 23.08 2.01
N ALA A 253 14.84 21.86 1.52
CA ALA A 253 15.86 20.99 0.94
C ALA A 253 15.34 20.41 -0.38
N PRO A 254 15.33 21.22 -1.46
CA PRO A 254 14.65 20.85 -2.69
C PRO A 254 15.24 19.55 -3.26
N PRO A 255 14.37 18.68 -3.81
CA PRO A 255 14.80 17.41 -4.40
C PRO A 255 15.78 17.66 -5.54
N THR A 256 16.82 16.84 -5.60
CA THR A 256 17.86 16.94 -6.63
C THR A 256 17.44 16.27 -7.94
N ASN A 257 16.42 15.42 -7.91
CA ASN A 257 15.95 14.61 -9.03
C ASN A 257 14.42 14.46 -8.99
N ASN A 258 13.83 14.06 -10.12
CA ASN A 258 12.49 13.49 -10.17
C ASN A 258 12.57 11.97 -10.26
N ILE A 259 11.60 11.27 -9.68
CA ILE A 259 11.38 9.86 -9.92
C ILE A 259 11.19 9.62 -11.43
N ASN A 260 11.83 8.57 -11.95
CA ASN A 260 11.62 8.17 -13.33
C ASN A 260 10.42 7.20 -13.45
N PRO A 261 9.89 6.96 -14.66
CA PRO A 261 8.71 6.12 -14.85
C PRO A 261 8.85 4.69 -14.30
N GLY A 262 10.02 4.06 -14.46
CA GLY A 262 10.27 2.71 -13.96
C GLY A 262 10.33 2.65 -12.43
N GLN A 263 11.01 3.62 -11.83
CA GLN A 263 11.10 3.81 -10.39
C GLN A 263 9.74 4.02 -9.73
N LEU A 264 8.85 4.83 -10.35
CA LEU A 264 7.49 5.05 -9.86
C LEU A 264 6.71 3.74 -9.80
N LYS A 265 6.71 2.95 -10.88
CA LYS A 265 6.04 1.64 -10.89
C LYS A 265 6.65 0.68 -9.87
N GLY A 266 7.98 0.66 -9.76
CA GLY A 266 8.68 -0.15 -8.76
C GLY A 266 8.33 0.22 -7.32
N ALA A 267 8.28 1.51 -6.99
CA ALA A 267 7.88 2.00 -5.67
C ALA A 267 6.46 1.53 -5.30
N VAL A 268 5.51 1.67 -6.23
CA VAL A 268 4.13 1.22 -6.04
C VAL A 268 4.06 -0.29 -5.83
N VAL A 269 4.73 -1.09 -6.67
CA VAL A 269 4.66 -2.55 -6.58
C VAL A 269 5.41 -3.09 -5.37
N SER A 270 6.55 -2.50 -4.99
CA SER A 270 7.25 -2.85 -3.76
C SER A 270 6.38 -2.59 -2.52
N SER A 271 5.63 -1.48 -2.52
CA SER A 271 4.66 -1.18 -1.45
C SER A 271 3.58 -2.25 -1.34
N ILE A 272 3.02 -2.70 -2.47
CA ILE A 272 2.00 -3.75 -2.51
C ILE A 272 2.56 -5.09 -2.06
N ILE A 273 3.77 -5.45 -2.52
CA ILE A 273 4.47 -6.67 -2.08
C ILE A 273 4.63 -6.69 -0.56
N ASN A 274 4.83 -5.52 0.05
CA ASN A 274 4.96 -5.34 1.50
C ASN A 274 3.63 -4.95 2.16
N GLU A 275 2.54 -5.51 1.65
CA GLU A 275 1.22 -5.49 2.25
C GLU A 275 0.53 -4.10 2.35
N ALA A 276 0.86 -3.16 1.47
CA ALA A 276 0.02 -1.98 1.28
C ALA A 276 -1.37 -2.37 0.72
N ARG A 277 -2.41 -1.74 1.26
CA ARG A 277 -3.85 -1.95 0.94
C ARG A 277 -4.47 -0.78 0.18
N GLY A 278 -3.63 0.15 -0.25
CA GLY A 278 -4.00 1.34 -1.00
C GLY A 278 -2.74 2.12 -1.36
N ILE A 279 -2.83 2.89 -2.42
CA ILE A 279 -1.75 3.75 -2.90
C ILE A 279 -2.26 5.18 -2.94
N ALA A 280 -1.52 6.10 -2.34
CA ALA A 280 -1.76 7.52 -2.45
C ALA A 280 -0.66 8.17 -3.25
N TYR A 281 -1.02 8.98 -4.23
CA TYR A 281 -0.06 9.72 -5.04
C TYR A 281 0.11 11.13 -4.48
N PHE A 282 1.34 11.47 -4.12
CA PHE A 282 1.74 12.86 -3.92
C PHE A 282 1.77 13.55 -5.28
N ASN A 283 0.67 14.22 -5.60
CA ASN A 283 0.40 14.77 -6.92
C ASN A 283 0.94 16.19 -7.12
N GLN A 284 1.90 16.59 -6.28
CA GLN A 284 2.56 17.89 -6.35
C GLN A 284 4.05 17.70 -6.67
N SER A 285 4.67 18.78 -7.11
CA SER A 285 6.11 18.90 -7.31
C SER A 285 6.47 20.33 -6.96
N LEU A 286 6.95 20.54 -5.74
CA LEU A 286 7.16 21.88 -5.19
C LEU A 286 8.60 22.37 -5.39
N GLY A 287 9.51 21.49 -5.80
CA GLY A 287 10.91 21.81 -6.08
C GLY A 287 11.37 21.40 -7.48
N GLY A 288 12.62 21.73 -7.81
CA GLY A 288 13.26 21.33 -9.05
C GLY A 288 12.77 22.07 -10.31
N SER A 289 13.10 21.54 -11.48
CA SER A 289 12.79 22.17 -12.78
C SER A 289 11.40 21.82 -13.33
N CYS A 290 10.74 20.81 -12.78
CA CYS A 290 9.42 20.34 -13.20
C CYS A 290 8.38 20.59 -12.10
N GLN A 291 8.24 21.85 -11.68
CA GLN A 291 7.31 22.23 -10.62
C GLN A 291 5.87 22.21 -11.10
N THR A 292 4.96 21.76 -10.26
CA THR A 292 3.51 21.80 -10.48
C THR A 292 2.77 21.62 -9.16
N ALA A 293 1.64 22.32 -9.02
CA ALA A 293 0.71 22.08 -7.91
C ALA A 293 -0.20 20.87 -8.14
N ASN A 294 -0.24 20.32 -9.36
CA ASN A 294 -1.06 19.16 -9.71
C ASN A 294 -0.53 18.50 -10.99
N ALA A 295 0.22 17.40 -10.86
CA ALA A 295 0.87 16.74 -12.00
C ALA A 295 -0.14 16.17 -13.00
N PHE A 296 -1.24 15.59 -12.52
CA PHE A 296 -2.30 15.07 -13.40
C PHE A 296 -2.96 16.18 -14.24
N ARG A 297 -3.33 17.30 -13.62
CA ARG A 297 -3.88 18.47 -14.34
C ARG A 297 -2.90 19.03 -15.35
N GLN A 298 -1.65 19.19 -14.96
CA GLN A 298 -0.62 19.70 -15.85
C GLN A 298 -0.42 18.78 -17.06
N SER A 299 -0.42 17.45 -16.86
CA SER A 299 -0.34 16.46 -17.93
C SER A 299 -1.55 16.50 -18.87
N GLN A 300 -2.75 16.76 -18.35
CA GLN A 300 -3.96 16.88 -19.15
C GLN A 300 -3.94 18.10 -20.08
N VAL A 301 -3.54 19.27 -19.57
CA VAL A 301 -3.76 20.55 -20.27
C VAL A 301 -2.52 21.13 -20.92
N THR A 302 -1.33 20.62 -20.60
CA THR A 302 -0.06 21.13 -21.13
C THR A 302 0.59 20.12 -22.05
N PRO A 303 0.61 20.40 -23.38
CA PRO A 303 1.39 19.61 -24.32
C PRO A 303 2.85 19.52 -23.87
N GLU A 304 3.44 18.33 -23.99
CA GLU A 304 4.86 18.10 -23.65
C GLU A 304 5.25 18.47 -22.21
N PHE A 305 4.30 18.42 -21.27
CA PHE A 305 4.62 18.57 -19.86
C PHE A 305 5.75 17.60 -19.43
N CYS A 306 6.72 18.14 -18.71
CA CYS A 306 7.93 17.42 -18.26
C CYS A 306 7.64 16.17 -17.43
N GLY A 307 6.45 16.06 -16.81
CA GLY A 307 6.02 14.90 -16.03
C GLY A 307 5.14 13.88 -16.77
N ASN A 308 4.91 14.05 -18.08
CA ASN A 308 3.99 13.16 -18.84
C ASN A 308 4.39 11.68 -18.78
N ALA A 309 5.68 11.37 -18.78
CA ALA A 309 6.14 9.98 -18.73
C ALA A 309 5.84 9.32 -17.37
N GLN A 310 5.90 10.08 -16.28
CA GLN A 310 5.55 9.61 -14.94
C GLN A 310 4.04 9.43 -14.80
N VAL A 311 3.24 10.34 -15.36
CA VAL A 311 1.76 10.20 -15.37
C VAL A 311 1.33 8.99 -16.20
N GLU A 312 1.98 8.69 -17.33
CA GLU A 312 1.69 7.44 -18.05
C GLU A 312 2.12 6.20 -17.24
N ALA A 313 3.23 6.25 -16.50
CA ALA A 313 3.61 5.17 -15.58
C ALA A 313 2.59 4.94 -14.46
N VAL A 314 2.00 6.00 -13.89
CA VAL A 314 0.87 5.92 -12.94
C VAL A 314 -0.28 5.15 -13.58
N LYS A 315 -0.68 5.52 -14.80
CA LYS A 315 -1.76 4.86 -15.53
C LYS A 315 -1.46 3.39 -15.79
N GLU A 316 -0.25 3.05 -16.22
CA GLU A 316 0.17 1.67 -16.48
C GLU A 316 0.08 0.79 -15.23
N VAL A 317 0.66 1.24 -14.11
CA VAL A 317 0.67 0.45 -12.87
C VAL A 317 -0.72 0.37 -12.24
N ASN A 318 -1.50 1.45 -12.27
CA ASN A 318 -2.87 1.44 -11.77
C ASN A 318 -3.78 0.50 -12.57
N ALA A 319 -3.63 0.45 -13.90
CA ALA A 319 -4.36 -0.50 -14.73
C ALA A 319 -4.02 -1.95 -14.36
N GLN A 320 -2.76 -2.24 -14.05
CA GLN A 320 -2.34 -3.56 -13.58
C GLN A 320 -2.91 -3.89 -12.18
N ILE A 321 -2.93 -2.92 -11.27
CA ILE A 321 -3.53 -3.06 -9.93
C ILE A 321 -5.02 -3.37 -10.05
N HIS A 322 -5.78 -2.59 -10.82
CA HIS A 322 -7.21 -2.84 -11.04
C HIS A 322 -7.46 -4.23 -11.64
N ALA A 323 -6.66 -4.66 -12.61
CA ALA A 323 -6.77 -5.98 -13.22
C ALA A 323 -6.44 -7.14 -12.25
N LEU A 324 -5.70 -6.85 -11.17
CA LEU A 324 -5.27 -7.81 -10.15
C LEU A 324 -5.92 -7.58 -8.78
N ALA A 325 -6.88 -6.66 -8.66
CA ALA A 325 -7.43 -6.26 -7.37
C ALA A 325 -8.01 -7.45 -6.60
N SER A 326 -8.77 -8.32 -7.27
CA SER A 326 -9.31 -9.56 -6.68
C SER A 326 -8.25 -10.54 -6.18
N VAL A 327 -7.02 -10.46 -6.68
CA VAL A 327 -5.88 -11.26 -6.21
C VAL A 327 -5.15 -10.54 -5.06
N ILE A 328 -4.85 -9.26 -5.23
CA ILE A 328 -4.14 -8.43 -4.24
C ILE A 328 -4.93 -8.40 -2.93
N ASN A 329 -6.25 -8.31 -3.03
CA ASN A 329 -7.20 -8.32 -1.92
C ASN A 329 -7.46 -9.72 -1.32
N THR A 330 -6.63 -10.74 -1.59
CA THR A 330 -6.65 -12.06 -0.90
C THR A 330 -5.51 -12.21 0.09
N GLN A 331 -5.65 -13.10 1.07
CA GLN A 331 -4.65 -13.18 2.14
C GLN A 331 -3.33 -13.73 1.66
N SER A 332 -2.24 -13.03 1.99
CA SER A 332 -0.90 -13.46 1.66
C SER A 332 -0.52 -14.70 2.45
N TYR A 333 0.30 -15.54 1.84
CA TYR A 333 0.97 -16.64 2.50
C TYR A 333 2.39 -16.26 2.88
N GLU A 334 2.84 -16.75 4.02
CA GLU A 334 4.22 -16.63 4.43
C GLU A 334 5.06 -17.67 3.67
N TYR A 335 5.92 -17.20 2.76
CA TYR A 335 6.78 -18.06 1.96
C TYR A 335 7.96 -17.31 1.36
N SER A 336 9.15 -17.92 1.36
CA SER A 336 10.34 -17.40 0.67
C SER A 336 10.61 -18.21 -0.59
N PHE A 337 10.72 -17.52 -1.73
CA PHE A 337 11.02 -18.13 -3.02
C PHE A 337 12.52 -18.29 -3.30
N GLY A 338 13.37 -17.67 -2.48
CA GLY A 338 14.81 -17.62 -2.67
C GLY A 338 15.43 -16.43 -1.95
N ALA A 339 16.76 -16.39 -1.90
CA ALA A 339 17.48 -15.22 -1.43
C ALA A 339 17.39 -14.08 -2.45
N GLU A 340 17.65 -12.84 -1.99
CA GLU A 340 17.77 -11.65 -2.86
C GLU A 340 16.47 -11.29 -3.60
N LEU A 341 15.33 -11.68 -3.02
CA LEU A 341 13.99 -11.51 -3.56
C LEU A 341 13.08 -10.98 -2.45
N ASP A 342 12.28 -10.00 -2.82
CA ASP A 342 11.14 -9.53 -2.05
C ASP A 342 9.86 -9.98 -2.77
N THR A 343 8.97 -10.68 -2.06
CA THR A 343 7.86 -11.39 -2.70
C THR A 343 6.59 -11.41 -1.89
N MET A 344 5.47 -11.35 -2.59
CA MET A 344 4.13 -11.57 -2.03
C MET A 344 3.47 -12.75 -2.75
N LEU A 345 3.00 -13.73 -1.97
CA LEU A 345 2.32 -14.92 -2.46
C LEU A 345 0.82 -14.86 -2.17
N LYS A 346 0.02 -14.90 -3.23
CA LYS A 346 -1.45 -14.92 -3.17
C LYS A 346 -1.98 -16.20 -3.83
N SER A 347 -3.21 -16.60 -3.49
CA SER A 347 -3.92 -17.66 -4.22
C SER A 347 -5.30 -17.20 -4.61
N HIS A 348 -5.67 -17.38 -5.87
CA HIS A 348 -6.97 -16.98 -6.41
C HIS A 348 -7.34 -17.88 -7.58
N ASP A 349 -8.58 -18.34 -7.64
CA ASP A 349 -9.13 -19.18 -8.73
C ASP A 349 -8.27 -20.38 -9.15
N GLY A 350 -7.68 -21.09 -8.18
CA GLY A 350 -6.84 -22.27 -8.44
C GLY A 350 -5.43 -21.96 -8.93
N TYR A 351 -5.00 -20.70 -8.88
CA TYR A 351 -3.65 -20.26 -9.21
C TYR A 351 -2.94 -19.66 -8.00
N ALA A 352 -1.63 -19.91 -7.92
CA ALA A 352 -0.70 -19.15 -7.12
C ALA A 352 -0.25 -17.93 -7.93
N TYR A 353 -0.29 -16.77 -7.31
CA TYR A 353 0.24 -15.53 -7.85
C TYR A 353 1.46 -15.12 -7.01
N VAL A 354 2.59 -14.92 -7.68
CA VAL A 354 3.85 -14.51 -7.06
C VAL A 354 4.21 -13.14 -7.60
N PHE A 355 4.05 -12.11 -6.78
CA PHE A 355 4.57 -10.78 -7.05
C PHE A 355 6.01 -10.77 -6.56
N ALA A 356 6.95 -10.33 -7.39
CA ALA A 356 8.36 -10.43 -7.08
C ALA A 356 9.14 -9.21 -7.56
N MET A 357 10.10 -8.81 -6.73
CA MET A 357 11.14 -7.83 -6.99
C MET A 357 12.46 -8.32 -6.38
N ILE A 358 13.56 -7.66 -6.68
CA ILE A 358 14.78 -7.81 -5.87
C ILE A 358 14.60 -7.06 -4.54
N ASP A 359 15.18 -7.58 -3.47
CA ASP A 359 15.04 -7.03 -2.10
C ASP A 359 15.94 -5.81 -1.81
N GLY A 360 16.66 -5.32 -2.82
CA GLY A 360 17.63 -4.23 -2.70
C GLY A 360 18.94 -4.61 -2.02
N SER A 361 19.14 -5.84 -1.57
CA SER A 361 20.44 -6.32 -1.05
C SER A 361 21.38 -6.82 -2.14
N SER A 362 20.93 -6.80 -3.39
CA SER A 362 21.58 -7.39 -4.55
C SER A 362 21.47 -6.46 -5.77
N VAL A 363 22.34 -6.67 -6.76
CA VAL A 363 22.26 -5.96 -8.05
C VAL A 363 21.26 -6.65 -8.99
N PRO A 364 20.67 -5.94 -9.98
CA PRO A 364 19.79 -6.54 -10.98
C PRO A 364 20.45 -7.75 -11.69
N GLY A 365 19.63 -8.70 -12.12
CA GLY A 365 20.08 -9.90 -12.82
C GLY A 365 19.16 -11.11 -12.62
N ASP A 366 19.71 -12.29 -12.88
CA ASP A 366 18.97 -13.55 -12.81
C ASP A 366 18.62 -13.92 -11.38
N ARG A 367 17.40 -14.43 -11.18
CA ARG A 367 16.91 -14.99 -9.93
C ARG A 367 16.33 -16.38 -10.17
N THR A 368 16.55 -17.28 -9.21
CA THR A 368 15.94 -18.61 -9.21
C THR A 368 14.86 -18.65 -8.15
N PHE A 369 13.64 -18.97 -8.57
CA PHE A 369 12.49 -19.13 -7.70
C PHE A 369 12.32 -20.60 -7.36
N LYS A 370 11.96 -20.89 -6.12
CA LYS A 370 11.49 -22.19 -5.67
C LYS A 370 10.03 -22.05 -5.27
N LEU A 371 9.14 -22.77 -5.94
CA LEU A 371 7.71 -22.78 -5.62
C LEU A 371 7.42 -23.66 -4.38
N PRO A 372 6.34 -23.36 -3.63
CA PRO A 372 5.82 -24.24 -2.59
C PRO A 372 5.54 -25.63 -3.14
N SER A 373 5.69 -26.65 -2.29
CA SER A 373 5.47 -28.04 -2.70
C SER A 373 4.04 -28.36 -3.15
N SER A 374 3.07 -27.52 -2.78
CA SER A 374 1.66 -27.65 -3.18
C SER A 374 1.34 -26.95 -4.51
N VAL A 375 2.33 -26.44 -5.23
CA VAL A 375 2.16 -25.83 -6.55
C VAL A 375 2.81 -26.74 -7.59
N HIS A 376 2.01 -27.43 -8.42
CA HIS A 376 2.51 -28.44 -9.35
C HIS A 376 2.50 -28.03 -10.83
N GLY A 377 2.10 -26.79 -11.14
CA GLY A 377 2.18 -26.26 -12.51
C GLY A 377 3.57 -26.41 -13.14
N SER A 378 3.62 -26.80 -14.42
CA SER A 378 4.86 -26.96 -15.18
C SER A 378 5.34 -25.68 -15.88
N SER A 379 4.56 -24.61 -15.81
CA SER A 379 4.92 -23.30 -16.35
C SER A 379 4.40 -22.15 -15.49
N ALA A 380 5.14 -21.05 -15.49
CA ALA A 380 4.76 -19.78 -14.88
C ALA A 380 4.47 -18.77 -15.98
N ALA A 381 3.22 -18.30 -16.08
CA ALA A 381 2.88 -17.19 -16.96
C ALA A 381 3.29 -15.88 -16.31
N VAL A 382 4.00 -15.02 -17.04
CA VAL A 382 4.36 -13.69 -16.56
C VAL A 382 3.27 -12.73 -16.98
N VAL A 383 2.46 -12.32 -16.00
CA VAL A 383 1.21 -11.59 -16.21
C VAL A 383 1.50 -10.23 -16.86
N GLY A 384 0.86 -9.96 -18.00
CA GLY A 384 1.02 -8.71 -18.75
C GLY A 384 2.22 -8.68 -19.71
N GLU A 385 3.11 -9.67 -19.68
CA GLU A 385 4.36 -9.65 -20.46
C GLU A 385 4.36 -10.57 -21.69
N GLY A 386 3.28 -11.33 -21.91
CA GLY A 386 3.14 -12.20 -23.08
C GLY A 386 4.16 -13.35 -23.15
N ARG A 387 4.81 -13.67 -22.02
CA ARG A 387 5.84 -14.71 -21.91
C ARG A 387 5.52 -15.73 -20.81
N THR A 388 6.12 -16.91 -20.93
CA THR A 388 5.98 -18.03 -20.00
C THR A 388 7.36 -18.61 -19.71
N LEU A 389 7.57 -19.03 -18.46
CA LEU A 389 8.79 -19.66 -17.98
C LEU A 389 8.51 -21.13 -17.67
N SER A 390 9.45 -22.01 -18.01
CA SER A 390 9.36 -23.44 -17.67
C SER A 390 9.70 -23.66 -16.21
N ILE A 391 8.91 -24.49 -15.53
CA ILE A 391 9.17 -24.93 -14.16
C ILE A 391 9.79 -26.33 -14.24
N ASP A 392 10.94 -26.53 -13.59
CA ASP A 392 11.62 -27.81 -13.55
C ASP A 392 10.91 -28.83 -12.62
N LEU A 393 11.36 -30.09 -12.66
CA LEU A 393 10.81 -31.16 -11.81
C LEU A 393 11.01 -30.91 -10.30
N ALA A 394 11.92 -30.00 -9.94
CA ALA A 394 12.13 -29.57 -8.57
C ALA A 394 11.28 -28.34 -8.21
N GLY A 395 10.31 -27.94 -9.05
CA GLY A 395 9.44 -26.79 -8.82
C GLY A 395 10.18 -25.45 -8.86
N ARG A 396 11.22 -25.33 -9.69
CA ARG A 396 12.01 -24.10 -9.84
C ARG A 396 11.87 -23.50 -11.22
N PHE A 397 11.92 -22.18 -11.30
CA PHE A 397 12.05 -21.44 -12.55
C PHE A 397 13.04 -20.29 -12.36
N ARG A 398 13.49 -19.69 -13.47
CA ARG A 398 14.40 -18.56 -13.48
C ARG A 398 13.83 -17.41 -14.27
N ASP A 399 14.11 -16.20 -13.79
CA ASP A 399 13.78 -14.97 -14.51
C ASP A 399 14.84 -13.89 -14.26
N THR A 400 14.85 -12.85 -15.09
CA THR A 400 15.85 -11.78 -15.04
C THR A 400 15.20 -10.45 -14.69
N PHE A 401 15.69 -9.81 -13.63
CA PHE A 401 15.32 -8.45 -13.27
C PHE A 401 16.32 -7.49 -13.92
N ALA A 402 15.89 -6.73 -14.92
CA ALA A 402 16.79 -5.89 -15.72
C ALA A 402 17.30 -4.66 -14.96
N GLU A 403 16.47 -4.13 -14.05
CA GLU A 403 16.69 -2.91 -13.29
C GLU A 403 16.30 -3.12 -11.83
N GLU A 404 16.74 -2.25 -10.90
CA GLU A 404 16.43 -2.40 -9.47
C GLU A 404 14.93 -2.29 -9.16
N TYR A 405 14.22 -1.51 -9.97
CA TYR A 405 12.76 -1.34 -9.90
C TYR A 405 12.00 -2.34 -10.77
N SER A 406 12.68 -3.30 -11.41
CA SER A 406 11.99 -4.35 -12.18
C SER A 406 11.14 -5.21 -11.25
N TYR A 407 9.94 -5.55 -11.70
CA TYR A 407 9.04 -6.43 -10.99
C TYR A 407 8.33 -7.35 -11.97
N HIS A 408 7.92 -8.52 -11.47
CA HIS A 408 7.16 -9.49 -12.24
C HIS A 408 6.03 -10.05 -11.39
N VAL A 409 4.92 -10.39 -12.05
CA VAL A 409 3.82 -11.14 -11.44
C VAL A 409 3.69 -12.46 -12.16
N TYR A 410 3.96 -13.55 -11.46
CA TYR A 410 3.85 -14.90 -12.01
C TYR A 410 2.52 -15.51 -11.62
N ARG A 411 1.84 -16.15 -12.58
CA ARG A 411 0.66 -16.98 -12.33
C ARG A 411 0.98 -18.43 -12.63
N VAL A 412 0.84 -19.29 -11.62
CA VAL A 412 1.17 -20.73 -11.68
C VAL A 412 -0.03 -21.53 -11.21
N LYS A 413 -0.36 -22.64 -11.89
CA LYS A 413 -1.45 -23.52 -11.48
C LYS A 413 -1.08 -24.27 -10.19
N ILE A 414 -2.04 -24.39 -9.26
CA ILE A 414 -1.82 -25.12 -7.99
C ILE A 414 -1.91 -26.64 -8.21
N ASP A 415 -2.79 -27.11 -9.11
CA ASP A 415 -2.99 -28.54 -9.46
C ASP A 415 -1.74 -29.32 -9.82
#